data_AF-A0A210Q0J7-F1
#
_entry.id   AF-A0A210Q0J7-F1
#
_cell.length_a   1.000
_cell.length_b   1.000
_cell.length_c   1.000
_cell.angle_alpha   90.00
_cell.angle_beta   90.00
_cell.angle_gamma   90.00
#
_symmetry.space_group_name_H-M   'P 1'
#
loop_
_entity.id
_entity.type
_entity.pdbx_description
1 polymer ?
#
loop_
_entity_poly.entity_id
_entity_poly.type
_entity_poly.pdbx_seq_one_letter_code
_entity_poly.pdbx_strand_id
1 'polypeptide(L)' 'MGGKHCCVVGCTNSSKKTGQGINYFGFPKDAEWRSTLIAAVNRSDWRFNPDSMHICSAHFEPSCLLLHD' A
#
# COMPACT_ATOMS: atom_id res chain seq x y z
N MET A 1 -9.45 16.78 -6.44
CA MET A 1 -9.21 15.34 -6.67
C MET A 1 -7.88 14.92 -6.07
N GLY A 2 -7.93 14.15 -4.97
CA GLY A 2 -6.75 13.60 -4.29
C GLY A 2 -6.25 12.34 -5.01
N GLY A 3 -4.94 12.23 -5.22
CA GLY A 3 -4.32 11.01 -5.78
C GLY A 3 -3.97 10.01 -4.67
N LYS A 4 -3.88 8.72 -5.00
CA LYS A 4 -3.40 7.69 -4.07
C LYS A 4 -1.88 7.79 -3.95
N HIS A 5 -1.35 7.73 -2.74
CA HIS A 5 0.09 7.74 -2.48
C HIS A 5 0.48 6.50 -1.67
N CYS A 6 1.66 5.96 -1.96
CA CYS A 6 2.17 4.82 -1.21
C CYS A 6 2.55 5.23 0.22
N CYS A 7 2.13 4.46 1.22
CA CYS A 7 2.48 4.71 2.61
C CYS A 7 3.83 4.10 3.03
N VAL A 8 4.50 3.31 2.18
CA VAL A 8 5.82 2.75 2.52
C VAL A 8 6.86 3.87 2.65
N VAL A 9 7.67 3.81 3.70
CA VAL A 9 8.73 4.81 3.98
C VAL A 9 9.73 4.84 2.82
N GLY A 10 10.03 6.02 2.30
CA GLY A 10 10.93 6.22 1.16
C GLY A 10 10.30 5.98 -0.22
N CYS A 11 9.07 5.47 -0.29
CA CYS A 11 8.38 5.30 -1.57
C CYS A 11 7.77 6.62 -2.03
N THR A 12 8.13 7.06 -3.24
CA THR A 12 7.59 8.30 -3.84
C THR A 12 6.51 8.02 -4.89
N ASN A 13 6.02 6.78 -4.97
CA ASN A 13 4.98 6.39 -5.89
C ASN A 13 3.65 7.05 -5.52
N SER A 14 3.03 7.67 -6.51
CA SER A 14 1.69 8.22 -6.42
C SER A 14 0.93 7.97 -7.72
N SER A 15 -0.38 7.79 -7.63
CA SER A 15 -1.23 7.50 -8.78
C SER A 15 -1.13 8.57 -9.87
N LYS A 16 -0.79 9.81 -9.48
CA LYS A 16 -0.52 10.91 -10.40
C LYS A 16 0.79 10.75 -11.18
N LYS A 17 1.83 10.17 -10.55
CA LYS A 17 3.16 9.98 -11.14
C LYS A 17 3.28 8.68 -11.93
N THR A 18 2.70 7.60 -11.43
CA THR A 18 2.88 6.25 -11.99
C THR A 18 1.87 5.88 -13.07
N GLY A 19 0.77 6.62 -13.20
CA GLY A 19 -0.29 6.28 -14.14
C GLY A 19 -0.84 4.88 -13.92
N GLN A 20 -1.03 4.12 -15.02
CA GLN A 20 -1.63 2.77 -15.02
C GLN A 20 -0.64 1.62 -14.73
N GLY A 21 0.67 1.89 -14.61
CA GLY A 21 1.68 0.83 -14.44
C GLY A 21 1.82 0.28 -13.01
N ILE A 22 1.19 0.93 -12.02
CA ILE A 22 1.28 0.58 -10.60
C ILE A 22 -0.12 0.59 -10.00
N ASN A 23 -0.47 -0.51 -9.34
CA ASN A 23 -1.71 -0.60 -8.57
C ASN A 23 -1.48 -0.16 -7.13
N TYR A 24 -2.52 0.37 -6.48
CA TYR A 24 -2.47 0.84 -5.09
C TYR A 24 -3.50 0.07 -4.28
N PHE A 25 -3.03 -0.81 -3.41
CA PHE A 25 -3.84 -1.68 -2.58
C PHE A 25 -4.04 -1.06 -1.20
N GLY A 26 -5.27 -1.04 -0.72
CA GLY A 26 -5.56 -0.68 0.67
C GLY A 26 -5.19 -1.81 1.63
N PHE A 27 -5.26 -1.54 2.93
CA PHE A 27 -5.05 -2.59 3.91
C PHE A 27 -6.23 -3.59 3.87
N PRO A 28 -5.94 -4.89 3.94
CA PRO A 28 -6.93 -5.95 3.89
C PRO A 28 -7.77 -5.96 5.18
N LYS A 29 -8.94 -6.61 5.11
CA LYS A 29 -9.79 -6.84 6.30
C LYS A 29 -9.25 -7.91 7.24
N ASP A 30 -8.41 -8.80 6.71
CA ASP A 30 -7.75 -9.85 7.49
C ASP A 30 -6.82 -9.23 8.54
N ALA A 31 -7.04 -9.56 9.81
CA ALA A 31 -6.39 -8.89 10.93
C ALA A 31 -4.89 -9.22 11.02
N GLU A 32 -4.51 -10.47 10.75
CA GLU A 32 -3.11 -10.92 10.81
C GLU A 32 -2.31 -10.29 9.66
N TRP A 33 -2.86 -10.36 8.45
CA TRP A 33 -2.23 -9.78 7.27
C TRP A 33 -2.16 -8.25 7.36
N ARG A 34 -3.22 -7.59 7.84
CA ARG A 34 -3.22 -6.15 8.10
C ARG A 34 -2.15 -5.75 9.11
N SER A 35 -2.03 -6.48 10.23
CA SER A 35 -1.03 -6.20 11.26
C SER A 35 0.39 -6.38 10.74
N THR A 36 0.62 -7.43 9.95
CA THR A 36 1.91 -7.69 9.29
C THR A 36 2.30 -6.54 8.34
N LEU A 37 1.36 -6.06 7.52
CA LEU A 37 1.60 -4.93 6.63
C LEU A 37 1.87 -3.62 7.38
N ILE A 38 1.14 -3.36 8.47
CA ILE A 38 1.36 -2.17 9.32
C ILE A 38 2.76 -2.24 9.93
N ALA A 39 3.16 -3.39 10.48
CA ALA A 39 4.49 -3.61 11.02
C ALA A 39 5.58 -3.47 9.95
N ALA A 40 5.34 -3.95 8.73
CA ALA A 40 6.28 -3.84 7.61
C ALA A 40 6.47 -2.40 7.12
N VAL A 41 5.39 -1.60 7.10
CA VAL A 41 5.49 -0.15 6.80
C VAL A 41 6.30 0.57 7.87
N ASN A 42 6.23 0.11 9.12
CA ASN A 42 6.98 0.60 10.27
C ASN A 42 6.92 2.14 10.42
N ARG A 43 5.76 2.74 10.12
CA ARG A 43 5.51 4.16 10.38
C ARG A 43 4.97 4.34 11.78
N SER A 44 5.65 5.17 12.55
CA SER A 44 5.23 5.59 13.88
C SER A 44 4.67 7.02 13.91
N ASP A 45 4.56 7.69 12.76
CA ASP A 45 3.98 9.03 12.69
C ASP A 45 2.47 9.02 12.98
N TRP A 46 2.03 10.03 13.73
CA TRP A 46 0.62 10.29 14.07
C TRP A 46 -0.31 10.47 12.85
N ARG A 47 0.26 10.64 11.65
CA ARG A 47 -0.48 10.76 10.40
C ARG A 47 -0.72 9.41 9.72
N PHE A 48 -0.11 8.32 10.21
CA PHE A 48 -0.32 6.99 9.68
C PHE A 48 -1.74 6.51 9.99
N ASN A 49 -2.55 6.36 8.94
CA ASN A 49 -3.90 5.83 9.03
C ASN A 49 -4.08 4.68 8.03
N PRO A 50 -4.04 3.41 8.48
CA PRO A 50 -4.17 2.25 7.60
C PRO A 50 -5.50 2.19 6.84
N ASP A 51 -6.57 2.84 7.30
CA ASP A 51 -7.87 2.81 6.60
C ASP A 51 -7.95 3.75 5.38
N SER A 52 -7.08 4.77 5.30
CA SER A 52 -7.00 5.68 4.15
C SER A 52 -5.72 5.53 3.33
N MET A 53 -4.75 4.78 3.85
CA MET A 53 -3.45 4.57 3.24
C MET A 53 -3.41 3.35 2.32
N HIS A 54 -2.50 3.41 1.36
CA HIS A 54 -2.36 2.39 0.32
C HIS A 54 -0.89 2.00 0.15
N ILE A 55 -0.64 0.74 -0.20
CA ILE A 55 0.67 0.22 -0.56
C ILE A 55 0.67 -0.02 -2.07
N CYS A 56 1.71 0.42 -2.78
CA CYS A 56 1.79 0.21 -4.21
C CYS A 56 2.25 -1.21 -4.56
N SER A 57 1.82 -1.73 -5.71
CA SER A 57 2.10 -3.09 -6.19
C SER A 57 3.59 -3.42 -6.25
N ALA A 58 4.48 -2.43 -6.39
CA ALA A 58 5.93 -2.62 -6.40
C ALA A 58 6.52 -3.16 -5.08
N HIS A 59 5.76 -3.13 -3.97
CA HIS A 59 6.20 -3.69 -2.68
C HIS A 59 5.70 -5.11 -2.43
N PHE A 60 5.01 -5.70 -3.40
CA PHE A 60 4.57 -7.08 -3.34
C PHE A 60 5.27 -7.88 -4.42
N GLU A 61 5.56 -9.14 -4.15
CA GLU A 61 5.96 -10.05 -5.21
C GLU A 61 4.79 -10.25 -6.19
N PRO A 62 5.07 -10.42 -7.50
CA PRO A 62 4.02 -10.67 -8.48
C PRO A 62 3.13 -11.85 -8.11
N SER A 63 3.72 -12.92 -7.56
CA SER A 63 3.02 -14.11 -7.06
C SER A 63 1.97 -13.79 -5.99
N CYS A 64 2.22 -12.81 -5.12
CA CYS A 64 1.28 -12.37 -4.10
C CYS A 64 0.12 -11.54 -4.66
N LEU A 65 0.25 -11.02 -5.88
CA LEU A 65 -0.78 -10.22 -6.56
C LEU A 65 -1.71 -11.07 -7.44
N LEU A 66 -1.37 -12.34 -7.68
CA LEU A 66 -2.10 -13.24 -8.58
C LEU A 66 -3.32 -13.95 -7.95
N LEU A 67 -3.76 -13.55 -6.76
CA LEU A 67 -5.00 -14.08 -6.16
C LEU A 67 -6.25 -13.42 -6.77
N HIS A 68 -6.55 -13.77 -8.02
CA HIS A 68 -7.91 -13.84 -8.55
C HIS A 68 -7.90 -14.72 -9.82
N ASP A 69 -8.38 -15.96 -9.70
CA ASP A 69 -9.05 -16.67 -10.79
C ASP A 69 -10.56 -16.55 -10.53
#